data_AF-N1ZYD0-F1
#
_entry.id   AF-N1ZYD0-F1
#
_cell.length_a   1.000
_cell.length_b   1.000
_cell.length_c   1.000
_cell.angle_alpha   90.00
_cell.angle_beta   90.00
_cell.angle_gamma   90.00
#
_symmetry.space_group_name_H-M   'P 1'
#
loop_
_entity.id
_entity.type
_entity.pdbx_description
1 polymer ?
#
loop_
_entity_poly.entity_id
_entity_poly.type
_entity_poly.pdbx_seq_one_letter_code
_entity_poly.pdbx_strand_id
1 'polypeptide(L)'
;MNNLPVCAAVNQTQILRSLILMLHQGFTGITAWVEKLNSDSLPALLIGCTPHSLPPLGSYYDFIDRLWLQDKQFQKSAGKDLFPADKNRKPANKLGKGKKLPNRHPDITKIMAQEALSRDEFPFYYEKLLQQVFCASAVTPSMQRGLIHKDGITLSGDGTCVHTHASPYGHKVCGCPDHGQARCNCPRHYSDPDAHWGWDSDLGT
;
A
#
# COMPACT_ATOMS: atom_id res chain seq x y z
N MET A 1 28.03 12.66 13.89
CA MET A 1 27.47 12.08 12.66
C MET A 1 28.34 10.90 12.28
N ASN A 2 27.93 9.69 12.68
CA ASN A 2 28.68 8.48 12.38
C ASN A 2 28.29 8.00 10.97
N ASN A 3 29.14 8.29 9.99
CA ASN A 3 29.08 7.67 8.67
C ASN A 3 29.49 6.19 8.82
N LEU A 4 28.52 5.35 9.17
CA LEU A 4 28.66 3.91 8.91
C LEU A 4 28.75 3.72 7.39
N PRO A 5 29.64 2.84 6.89
CA PRO A 5 29.71 2.54 5.48
C PRO A 5 28.38 1.92 5.05
N VAL A 6 27.61 2.66 4.25
CA VAL A 6 26.41 2.12 3.61
C VAL A 6 26.91 1.13 2.57
N CYS A 7 26.84 -0.17 2.88
CA CYS A 7 27.06 -1.20 1.89
C CYS A 7 26.11 -0.95 0.71
N ALA A 8 26.65 -0.90 -0.50
CA ALA A 8 25.84 -0.71 -1.69
C ALA A 8 24.79 -1.82 -1.78
N ALA A 9 23.55 -1.43 -2.06
CA ALA A 9 22.45 -2.38 -2.19
C ALA A 9 22.69 -3.28 -3.41
N VAL A 10 22.85 -4.59 -3.18
CA VAL A 10 23.14 -5.58 -4.23
C VAL A 10 21.83 -6.11 -4.83
N ASN A 11 21.86 -6.58 -6.08
CA ASN A 11 20.74 -7.28 -6.74
C ASN A 11 19.43 -6.48 -6.92
N GLN A 12 19.48 -5.15 -6.92
CA GLN A 12 18.27 -4.30 -6.96
C GLN A 12 17.41 -4.54 -8.21
N THR A 13 18.06 -4.66 -9.37
CA THR A 13 17.36 -4.95 -10.64
C THR A 13 16.75 -6.34 -10.63
N GLN A 14 17.44 -7.33 -10.05
CA GLN A 14 16.96 -8.70 -9.91
C GLN A 14 15.77 -8.77 -8.96
N ILE A 15 15.78 -8.02 -7.85
CA ILE A 15 14.64 -7.92 -6.93
C ILE A 15 13.41 -7.33 -7.64
N LEU A 16 13.59 -6.28 -8.45
CA LEU A 16 12.50 -5.72 -9.25
C LEU A 16 11.92 -6.75 -10.23
N ARG A 17 12.77 -7.43 -11.01
CA ARG A 17 12.34 -8.52 -11.92
C ARG A 17 11.62 -9.63 -11.16
N SER A 18 12.12 -9.96 -9.97
CA SER A 18 11.54 -10.97 -9.09
C SER A 18 10.14 -10.61 -8.62
N LEU A 19 9.89 -9.36 -8.21
CA LEU A 19 8.56 -8.90 -7.83
C LEU A 19 7.58 -8.93 -9.01
N ILE A 20 8.03 -8.57 -10.23
CA ILE A 20 7.19 -8.67 -11.43
C ILE A 20 6.84 -10.14 -11.74
N LEU A 21 7.83 -11.03 -11.68
CA LEU A 21 7.63 -12.47 -11.91
C LEU A 21 6.72 -13.10 -10.84
N MET A 22 6.86 -12.70 -9.58
CA MET A 22 6.00 -13.09 -8.47
C MET A 22 4.52 -12.82 -8.80
N LEU A 23 4.22 -11.59 -9.19
CA LEU A 23 2.86 -11.17 -9.55
C LEU A 23 2.35 -11.92 -10.80
N HIS A 24 3.21 -12.11 -11.80
CA HIS A 24 2.85 -12.88 -13.01
C HIS A 24 2.52 -14.34 -12.70
N GLN A 25 3.11 -14.93 -11.66
CA GLN A 25 2.80 -16.29 -11.19
C GLN A 25 1.65 -16.34 -10.17
N GLY A 26 1.01 -15.21 -9.86
CA GLY A 26 -0.14 -15.15 -8.95
C GLY A 26 0.20 -15.22 -7.46
N PHE A 27 1.47 -15.03 -7.09
CA PHE A 27 1.86 -14.95 -5.68
C PHE A 27 1.51 -13.57 -5.09
N THR A 28 0.87 -13.58 -3.92
CA THR A 28 0.50 -12.36 -3.18
C THR A 28 1.39 -12.10 -1.96
N GLY A 29 2.24 -13.05 -1.58
CA GLY A 29 3.12 -12.96 -0.42
C GLY A 29 4.59 -13.19 -0.77
N ILE A 30 5.47 -12.25 -0.36
CA ILE A 30 6.91 -12.31 -0.64
C ILE A 30 7.55 -13.53 0.04
N THR A 31 7.11 -13.90 1.24
CA THR A 31 7.64 -15.08 1.95
C THR A 31 7.43 -16.36 1.14
N ALA A 32 6.20 -16.63 0.71
CA ALA A 32 5.87 -17.78 -0.12
C ALA A 32 6.60 -17.75 -1.48
N TRP A 33 6.78 -16.55 -2.04
CA TRP A 33 7.55 -16.37 -3.27
C TRP A 33 9.04 -16.70 -3.10
N VAL A 34 9.67 -16.27 -2.00
CA VAL A 34 11.07 -16.58 -1.70
C VAL A 34 11.24 -18.09 -1.47
N GLU A 35 10.28 -18.77 -0.84
CA GLU A 35 10.29 -20.24 -0.74
C GLU A 35 10.20 -20.92 -2.12
N LYS A 36 9.36 -20.39 -3.02
CA LYS A 36 9.29 -20.88 -4.41
C LYS A 36 10.59 -20.63 -5.18
N LEU A 37 11.20 -19.46 -5.03
CA LEU A 37 12.50 -19.13 -5.63
C LEU A 37 13.63 -20.05 -5.15
N ASN A 38 13.64 -20.43 -3.88
CA ASN A 38 14.66 -21.30 -3.32
C ASN A 38 14.48 -22.78 -3.72
N SER A 39 13.25 -23.20 -4.02
CA SER A 39 12.94 -24.57 -4.42
C SER A 39 13.08 -24.84 -5.91
N ASP A 40 13.12 -23.80 -6.75
CA ASP A 40 13.11 -23.92 -8.20
C ASP A 40 14.16 -23.03 -8.86
N SER A 41 15.08 -23.65 -9.61
CA SER A 41 16.17 -22.94 -10.30
C SER A 41 15.71 -22.11 -11.51
N LEU A 42 14.54 -22.41 -12.09
CA LEU A 42 14.04 -21.69 -13.28
C LEU A 42 13.64 -20.24 -12.93
N PRO A 43 12.82 -19.98 -11.91
CA PRO A 43 12.56 -18.62 -11.42
C PRO A 43 13.84 -17.84 -11.10
N ALA A 44 14.85 -18.47 -10.47
CA ALA A 44 16.14 -17.85 -10.17
C ALA A 44 16.84 -17.33 -11.45
N LEU A 45 16.87 -18.16 -12.50
CA LEU A 45 17.43 -17.80 -13.79
C LEU A 45 16.66 -16.65 -14.45
N LEU A 46 15.33 -16.70 -14.43
CA LEU A 46 14.46 -15.69 -15.05
C LEU A 46 14.64 -14.29 -14.45
N ILE A 47 14.92 -14.20 -13.15
CA ILE A 47 15.17 -12.91 -12.47
C ILE A 47 16.61 -12.42 -12.68
N GLY A 48 17.49 -13.24 -13.27
CA GLY A 48 18.90 -12.93 -13.51
C GLY A 48 19.80 -13.18 -12.30
N CYS A 49 19.44 -14.16 -11.45
CA CYS A 49 20.24 -14.61 -10.32
C CYS A 49 20.80 -16.02 -10.58
N THR A 50 21.92 -16.35 -9.95
CA THR A 50 22.35 -17.76 -9.83
C THR A 50 21.58 -18.43 -8.69
N PRO A 51 21.22 -19.72 -8.78
CA PRO A 51 20.49 -20.42 -7.71
C PRO A 51 21.16 -20.37 -6.32
N HIS A 52 22.49 -20.21 -6.26
CA HIS A 52 23.26 -20.11 -5.02
C HIS A 52 23.40 -18.68 -4.47
N SER A 53 22.89 -17.67 -5.17
CA SER A 53 22.99 -16.26 -4.78
C SER A 53 21.68 -15.53 -5.02
N LEU A 54 20.65 -15.94 -4.29
CA LEU A 54 19.33 -15.32 -4.30
C LEU A 54 19.23 -14.18 -3.27
N PRO A 55 18.47 -13.11 -3.56
CA PRO A 55 18.18 -12.09 -2.57
C PRO A 55 17.42 -12.71 -1.39
N PRO A 56 17.88 -12.51 -0.13
CA PRO A 56 17.15 -13.00 1.04
C PRO A 56 15.85 -12.21 1.23
N LEU A 57 14.91 -12.77 1.99
CA LEU A 57 13.59 -12.17 2.26
C LEU A 57 13.70 -10.69 2.73
N GLY A 58 14.63 -10.39 3.62
CA GLY A 58 14.84 -9.03 4.13
C GLY A 58 15.21 -8.02 3.04
N SER A 59 15.90 -8.44 1.98
CA SER A 59 16.28 -7.56 0.87
C SER A 59 15.09 -7.09 0.03
N TYR A 60 14.00 -7.86 -0.03
CA TYR A 60 12.78 -7.43 -0.71
C TYR A 60 12.09 -6.30 0.06
N TYR A 61 11.92 -6.45 1.37
CA TYR A 61 11.34 -5.41 2.20
C TYR A 61 12.23 -4.17 2.24
N ASP A 62 13.55 -4.33 2.33
CA ASP A 62 14.50 -3.22 2.23
C ASP A 62 14.44 -2.50 0.86
N PHE A 63 14.26 -3.25 -0.23
CA PHE A 63 14.03 -2.67 -1.56
C PHE A 63 12.74 -1.84 -1.62
N ILE A 64 11.64 -2.38 -1.09
CA ILE A 64 10.34 -1.69 -1.05
C ILE A 64 10.41 -0.43 -0.17
N ASP A 65 11.02 -0.55 1.02
CA ASP A 65 11.25 0.57 1.94
C ASP A 65 12.03 1.70 1.26
N ARG A 66 13.06 1.37 0.47
CA ARG A 66 13.84 2.38 -0.26
C ARG A 66 13.01 3.12 -1.32
N LEU A 67 12.02 2.47 -1.93
CA LEU A 67 11.15 3.09 -2.93
C LEU A 67 10.12 4.05 -2.33
N TRP A 68 9.92 4.01 -1.01
CA TRP A 68 8.97 4.84 -0.29
C TRP A 68 9.71 5.92 0.51
N LEU A 69 9.66 7.16 0.03
CA LEU A 69 10.43 8.28 0.58
C LEU A 69 9.85 8.89 1.87
N GLN A 70 8.86 8.25 2.48
CA GLN A 70 8.30 8.71 3.74
C GLN A 70 9.32 8.59 4.87
N ASP A 71 9.46 9.66 5.65
CA ASP A 71 10.28 9.61 6.85
C ASP A 71 9.72 8.59 7.86
N LYS A 72 10.58 7.68 8.31
CA LYS A 72 10.18 6.58 9.21
C LYS A 72 9.76 7.08 10.60
N GLN A 73 10.24 8.24 11.05
CA GLN A 73 9.78 8.84 12.32
C GLN A 73 8.40 9.44 12.13
N PHE A 74 8.18 10.14 11.02
CA PHE A 74 6.86 10.65 10.66
C PHE A 74 5.85 9.52 10.51
N GLN A 75 6.18 8.39 9.87
CA GLN A 75 5.29 7.24 9.78
C GLN A 75 4.86 6.70 11.16
N LYS A 76 5.79 6.67 12.13
CA LYS A 76 5.51 6.20 13.50
C LYS A 76 4.65 7.17 14.31
N SER A 77 4.79 8.48 14.09
CA SER A 77 4.00 9.50 14.80
C SER A 77 2.68 9.81 14.11
N ALA A 78 2.62 9.73 12.77
CA ALA A 78 1.46 10.08 11.95
C ALA A 78 0.21 9.32 12.35
N GLY A 79 0.30 8.03 12.72
CA GLY A 79 -0.86 7.28 13.20
C GLY A 79 -1.53 7.93 14.42
N LYS A 80 -0.74 8.46 15.37
CA LYS A 80 -1.29 9.15 16.56
C LYS A 80 -1.86 10.52 16.23
N ASP A 81 -1.23 11.25 15.31
CA ASP A 81 -1.59 12.63 14.99
C ASP A 81 -2.77 12.72 14.03
N LEU A 82 -2.82 11.83 13.03
CA LEU A 82 -3.88 11.74 12.03
C LEU A 82 -5.12 11.01 12.57
N PHE A 83 -4.92 10.01 13.42
CA PHE A 83 -5.99 9.16 13.96
C PHE A 83 -5.99 9.13 15.50
N PRO A 84 -6.14 10.27 16.18
CA PRO A 84 -6.17 10.29 17.63
C PRO A 84 -7.41 9.55 18.14
N ALA A 85 -7.20 8.66 19.12
CA ALA A 85 -8.19 7.69 19.58
C ALA A 85 -9.51 8.33 20.08
N ASP A 86 -9.46 9.58 20.52
CA ASP A 86 -10.60 10.36 21.00
C ASP A 86 -11.50 10.91 19.88
N LYS A 87 -10.99 10.98 18.64
CA LYS A 87 -11.72 11.49 17.46
C LYS A 87 -12.39 10.39 16.63
N ASN A 88 -12.16 9.12 16.93
CA ASN A 88 -12.84 8.00 16.31
C ASN A 88 -14.19 7.75 16.99
N ARG A 89 -15.19 8.60 16.73
CA ARG A 89 -16.56 8.38 17.21
C ARG A 89 -17.47 7.96 16.08
N LYS A 90 -18.37 7.02 16.40
CA LYS A 90 -19.45 6.64 15.49
C LYS A 90 -20.31 7.87 15.18
N PRO A 91 -20.60 8.17 13.90
CA PRO A 91 -21.50 9.24 13.53
C PRO A 91 -22.84 9.10 14.27
N ALA A 92 -23.32 10.21 14.86
CA ALA A 92 -24.59 10.23 15.58
C ALA A 92 -25.78 10.02 14.63
N ASN A 93 -25.69 10.54 13.40
CA ASN A 93 -26.74 10.44 12.39
C ASN A 93 -26.60 9.15 11.58
N LYS A 94 -27.58 8.25 11.73
CA LYS A 94 -27.72 7.06 10.90
C LYS A 94 -28.31 7.47 9.55
N LEU A 95 -27.61 7.17 8.46
CA LEU A 95 -28.18 7.27 7.12
C LEU A 95 -29.08 6.07 6.85
N GLY A 96 -30.05 6.25 5.96
CA GLY A 96 -30.88 5.14 5.48
C GLY A 96 -30.07 4.12 4.67
N LYS A 97 -30.56 2.89 4.57
CA LYS A 97 -29.94 1.81 3.79
C LYS A 97 -29.64 2.28 2.36
N GLY A 98 -28.42 2.04 1.88
CA GLY A 98 -27.98 2.41 0.53
C GLY A 98 -27.70 3.90 0.32
N LYS A 99 -27.75 4.75 1.37
CA LYS A 99 -27.39 6.17 1.26
C LYS A 99 -25.94 6.41 1.70
N LYS A 100 -25.16 7.04 0.82
CA LYS A 100 -23.79 7.47 1.11
C LYS A 100 -23.78 8.63 2.11
N LEU A 101 -22.75 8.69 2.97
CA LEU A 101 -22.50 9.84 3.82
C LEU A 101 -22.19 11.06 2.93
N PRO A 102 -22.87 12.21 3.13
CA PRO A 102 -22.52 13.41 2.38
C PRO A 102 -21.08 13.82 2.74
N ASN A 103 -20.35 14.32 1.75
CA ASN A 103 -19.03 14.89 1.98
C ASN A 103 -19.16 16.02 3.02
N ARG A 104 -18.21 16.08 3.96
CA ARG A 104 -18.15 17.16 4.94
C ARG A 104 -18.00 18.53 4.29
N HIS A 105 -17.30 18.58 3.15
CA HIS A 105 -17.10 19.75 2.32
C HIS A 105 -17.58 19.46 0.89
N PRO A 106 -18.71 20.03 0.43
CA PRO A 106 -19.29 19.73 -0.88
C PRO A 106 -18.34 20.00 -2.05
N ASP A 107 -17.56 21.06 -1.97
CA ASP A 107 -16.63 21.50 -3.02
C ASP A 107 -15.24 20.86 -2.94
N ILE A 108 -15.02 19.90 -2.03
CA ILE A 108 -13.67 19.35 -1.79
C ILE A 108 -13.03 18.79 -3.05
N THR A 109 -13.82 18.11 -3.91
CA THR A 109 -13.32 17.56 -5.17
C THR A 109 -12.87 18.66 -6.13
N LYS A 110 -13.61 19.77 -6.20
CA LYS A 110 -13.26 20.91 -7.04
C LYS A 110 -11.98 21.59 -6.53
N ILE A 111 -11.87 21.78 -5.21
CA ILE A 111 -10.67 22.34 -4.58
C ILE A 111 -9.45 21.45 -4.88
N MET A 112 -9.57 20.14 -4.66
CA MET A 112 -8.48 19.19 -4.93
C MET A 112 -8.07 19.18 -6.41
N ALA A 113 -9.03 19.22 -7.34
CA ALA A 113 -8.73 19.30 -8.77
C ALA A 113 -8.01 20.60 -9.15
N GLN A 114 -8.43 21.73 -8.57
CA GLN A 114 -7.77 23.02 -8.80
C GLN A 114 -6.35 23.04 -8.22
N GLU A 115 -6.15 22.51 -7.01
CA GLU A 115 -4.83 22.37 -6.40
C GLU A 115 -3.91 21.45 -7.21
N ALA A 116 -4.45 20.37 -7.78
CA ALA A 116 -3.67 19.46 -8.61
C ALA A 116 -3.22 20.10 -9.93
N LEU A 117 -3.99 21.05 -10.47
CA LEU A 117 -3.66 21.78 -11.69
C LEU A 117 -2.76 23.00 -11.43
N SER A 118 -2.83 23.60 -10.24
CA SER A 118 -2.09 24.83 -9.91
C SER A 118 -0.68 24.59 -9.39
N ARG A 119 -0.37 23.36 -8.96
CA ARG A 119 0.90 23.03 -8.33
C ARG A 119 1.85 22.35 -9.31
N ASP A 120 3.10 22.78 -9.27
CA ASP A 120 4.22 22.07 -9.92
C ASP A 120 4.68 20.85 -9.11
N GLU A 121 4.46 20.86 -7.79
CA GLU A 121 4.83 19.77 -6.89
C GLU A 121 3.74 19.49 -5.84
N PHE A 122 3.56 18.21 -5.51
CA PHE A 122 2.67 17.76 -4.45
C PHE A 122 3.45 17.60 -3.13
N PRO A 123 2.91 18.08 -2.00
CA PRO A 123 3.46 17.75 -0.70
C PRO A 123 3.28 16.25 -0.43
N PHE A 124 4.17 15.65 0.35
CA PHE A 124 4.08 14.23 0.74
C PHE A 124 4.13 13.24 -0.43
N TYR A 125 4.90 13.58 -1.45
CA TYR A 125 5.10 12.73 -2.63
C TYR A 125 6.06 11.57 -2.32
N TYR A 126 5.64 10.68 -1.43
CA TYR A 126 6.47 9.58 -0.90
C TYR A 126 6.78 8.54 -1.97
N GLU A 127 5.87 8.33 -2.90
CA GLU A 127 6.01 7.41 -4.01
C GLU A 127 6.84 7.97 -5.18
N LYS A 128 7.43 9.17 -5.06
CA LYS A 128 8.22 9.81 -6.13
C LYS A 128 9.26 8.87 -6.73
N LEU A 129 10.02 8.16 -5.90
CA LEU A 129 11.04 7.25 -6.41
C LEU A 129 10.42 6.05 -7.14
N LEU A 130 9.35 5.48 -6.61
CA LEU A 130 8.58 4.42 -7.27
C LEU A 130 8.06 4.87 -8.65
N GLN A 131 7.48 6.07 -8.74
CA GLN A 131 6.97 6.61 -10.00
C GLN A 131 8.11 6.88 -10.99
N GLN A 132 9.26 7.40 -10.54
CA GLN A 132 10.44 7.58 -11.38
C GLN A 132 10.96 6.24 -11.94
N VAL A 133 11.03 5.20 -11.10
CA VAL A 133 11.43 3.84 -11.54
C VAL A 133 10.41 3.28 -12.54
N PHE A 134 9.12 3.46 -12.31
CA PHE A 134 8.08 3.05 -13.25
C PHE A 134 8.18 3.81 -14.59
N CYS A 135 8.39 5.12 -14.55
CA CYS A 135 8.56 5.94 -15.74
C CYS A 135 9.79 5.53 -16.56
N ALA A 136 10.91 5.23 -15.90
CA ALA A 136 12.13 4.81 -16.55
C ALA A 136 12.04 3.38 -17.12
N SER A 137 11.37 2.46 -16.41
CA SER A 137 11.33 1.04 -16.79
C SER A 137 10.20 0.68 -17.75
N ALA A 138 9.05 1.36 -17.67
CA ALA A 138 7.85 1.01 -18.42
C ALA A 138 7.37 2.12 -19.35
N VAL A 139 7.19 3.35 -18.84
CA VAL A 139 6.56 4.43 -19.62
C VAL A 139 7.47 4.90 -20.76
N THR A 140 8.71 5.30 -20.46
CA THR A 140 9.64 5.84 -21.44
C THR A 140 9.94 4.83 -22.56
N PRO A 141 10.27 3.55 -22.26
CA PRO A 141 10.47 2.55 -23.30
C PRO A 141 9.21 2.30 -24.13
N SER A 142 8.01 2.34 -23.52
CA SER A 142 6.75 2.14 -24.23
C SER A 142 6.47 3.28 -25.21
N MET A 143 6.74 4.53 -24.82
CA MET A 143 6.64 5.68 -25.72
C MET A 143 7.65 5.61 -26.87
N GLN A 144 8.91 5.25 -26.58
CA GLN A 144 9.95 5.09 -27.60
C GLN A 144 9.61 4.00 -28.63
N ARG A 145 8.91 2.96 -28.20
CA ARG A 145 8.44 1.86 -29.05
C ARG A 145 7.08 2.14 -29.71
N GLY A 146 6.47 3.30 -29.46
CA GLY A 146 5.16 3.65 -29.99
C GLY A 146 3.99 2.85 -29.42
N LEU A 147 4.17 2.17 -28.28
CA LEU A 147 3.09 1.46 -27.56
C LEU A 147 2.14 2.45 -26.85
N ILE A 148 2.68 3.61 -26.48
CA ILE A 148 1.91 4.74 -25.92
C ILE A 148 2.10 5.91 -26.87
N HIS A 149 1.01 6.39 -27.47
CA HIS A 149 1.03 7.59 -28.30
C HIS A 149 1.17 8.83 -27.42
N LYS A 150 1.97 9.81 -27.86
CA LYS A 150 2.14 11.09 -27.16
C LYS A 150 0.86 11.92 -27.17
N ASP A 151 0.09 11.79 -28.24
CA ASP A 151 -1.15 12.52 -28.44
C ASP A 151 -2.33 11.73 -27.86
N GLY A 152 -3.30 12.43 -27.26
CA GLY A 152 -4.53 11.82 -26.75
C GLY A 152 -4.40 11.13 -25.39
N ILE A 153 -3.35 11.41 -24.60
CA ILE A 153 -3.27 10.94 -23.22
C ILE A 153 -4.18 11.81 -22.35
N THR A 154 -5.26 11.22 -21.87
CA THR A 154 -6.11 11.83 -20.83
C THR A 154 -5.58 11.42 -19.46
N LEU A 155 -5.14 12.40 -18.68
CA LEU A 155 -4.83 12.19 -17.27
C LEU A 155 -6.15 11.98 -16.51
N SER A 156 -6.34 10.77 -16.00
CA SER A 156 -7.45 10.41 -15.14
C SER A 156 -6.91 10.07 -13.76
N GLY A 157 -7.33 10.79 -12.74
CA GLY A 157 -7.08 10.45 -11.35
C GLY A 157 -8.40 10.10 -10.68
N ASP A 158 -8.52 8.90 -10.15
CA ASP A 158 -9.55 8.60 -9.16
C ASP A 158 -8.98 8.89 -7.77
N GLY A 159 -9.58 9.85 -7.07
CA GLY A 159 -9.33 10.00 -5.65
C GLY A 159 -10.13 8.93 -4.94
N THR A 160 -9.51 7.81 -4.58
CA THR A 160 -10.16 6.89 -3.65
C THR A 160 -10.25 7.59 -2.30
N CYS A 161 -11.38 8.27 -2.06
CA CYS A 161 -11.81 8.65 -0.72
C CYS A 161 -12.18 7.35 0.00
N VAL A 162 -11.19 6.58 0.41
CA VAL A 162 -11.40 5.43 1.28
C VAL A 162 -11.67 5.98 2.67
N HIS A 163 -12.91 6.40 2.91
CA HIS A 163 -13.45 6.33 4.25
C HIS A 163 -13.62 4.85 4.57
N THR A 164 -12.54 4.20 4.98
CA THR A 164 -12.60 2.86 5.53
C THR A 164 -13.34 2.94 6.86
N HIS A 165 -14.28 2.02 7.04
CA HIS A 165 -15.01 1.86 8.28
C HIS A 165 -14.58 0.54 8.90
N ALA A 166 -14.08 0.59 10.12
CA ALA A 166 -13.71 -0.61 10.86
C ALA A 166 -14.59 -0.76 12.10
N SER A 167 -14.84 -2.02 12.47
CA SER A 167 -15.45 -2.33 13.75
C SER A 167 -14.49 -1.93 14.88
N PRO A 168 -14.97 -1.17 15.90
CA PRO A 168 -14.15 -0.83 17.07
C PRO A 168 -13.76 -2.07 17.89
N TYR A 169 -14.40 -3.21 17.61
CA TYR A 169 -14.12 -4.46 18.31
C TYR A 169 -13.08 -5.31 17.60
N GLY A 170 -12.67 -5.00 16.36
CA GLY A 170 -11.76 -5.83 15.57
C GLY A 170 -12.27 -7.26 15.34
N HIS A 171 -11.51 -8.03 14.55
CA HIS A 171 -11.73 -9.47 14.36
C HIS A 171 -10.98 -10.24 15.44
N LYS A 172 -11.66 -11.21 16.06
CA LYS A 172 -11.00 -12.14 16.99
C LYS A 172 -10.05 -13.04 16.19
N VAL A 173 -8.81 -13.15 16.64
CA VAL A 173 -7.81 -14.09 16.08
C VAL A 173 -7.59 -15.31 16.97
N CYS A 174 -8.32 -15.40 18.08
CA CYS A 174 -8.26 -16.53 19.00
C CYS A 174 -9.39 -17.53 18.72
N GLY A 175 -9.15 -18.81 19.07
CA GLY A 175 -10.15 -19.88 19.04
C GLY A 175 -11.12 -19.87 20.23
N CYS A 176 -11.11 -18.84 21.09
CA CYS A 176 -12.06 -18.72 22.21
C CYS A 176 -13.54 -18.87 21.82
N PRO A 177 -14.00 -18.37 20.65
CA PRO A 177 -15.36 -18.62 20.18
C PRO A 177 -15.69 -20.10 20.02
N ASP A 178 -14.75 -20.91 19.55
CA ASP A 178 -14.91 -22.35 19.30
C ASP A 178 -15.08 -23.14 20.62
N HIS A 179 -14.59 -22.57 21.72
CA HIS A 179 -14.72 -23.10 23.08
C HIS A 179 -15.92 -22.51 23.85
N GLY A 180 -16.86 -21.86 23.16
CA GLY A 180 -18.06 -21.27 23.78
C GLY A 180 -17.81 -19.95 24.52
N GLN A 181 -16.60 -19.41 24.48
CA GLN A 181 -16.26 -18.14 25.12
C GLN A 181 -16.47 -16.96 24.18
N ALA A 182 -17.70 -16.42 24.18
CA ALA A 182 -18.09 -15.28 23.36
C ALA A 182 -17.40 -13.96 23.75
N ARG A 183 -16.94 -13.81 25.01
CA ARG A 183 -16.20 -12.63 25.49
C ARG A 183 -14.82 -13.05 26.01
N CYS A 184 -13.77 -12.61 25.30
CA CYS A 184 -12.38 -12.87 25.63
C CYS A 184 -11.57 -11.57 25.50
N ASN A 185 -10.50 -11.47 26.29
CA ASN A 185 -9.54 -10.36 26.26
C ASN A 185 -8.31 -10.65 25.37
N CYS A 186 -8.39 -11.67 24.52
CA CYS A 186 -7.33 -12.03 23.60
C CYS A 186 -7.03 -10.88 22.62
N PRO A 187 -5.80 -10.81 22.09
CA PRO A 187 -5.46 -9.91 21.00
C PRO A 187 -6.45 -10.01 19.84
N ARG A 188 -6.64 -8.90 19.14
CA ARG A 188 -7.59 -8.77 18.03
C ARG A 188 -6.88 -8.19 16.81
N HIS A 189 -7.31 -8.63 15.64
CA HIS A 189 -6.86 -8.09 14.36
C HIS A 189 -7.79 -6.97 13.93
N TYR A 190 -7.24 -5.78 13.73
CA TYR A 190 -7.95 -4.66 13.13
C TYR A 190 -7.45 -4.55 11.69
N SER A 191 -8.33 -4.83 10.73
CA SER A 191 -8.00 -4.80 9.29
C SER A 191 -7.57 -3.41 8.83
N ASP A 192 -8.15 -2.38 9.44
CA ASP A 192 -7.73 -1.01 9.31
C ASP A 192 -7.83 -0.34 10.69
N PRO A 193 -6.73 -0.23 11.45
CA PRO A 193 -6.74 0.42 12.75
C PRO A 193 -6.95 1.94 12.64
N ASP A 194 -6.76 2.51 11.45
CA ASP A 194 -6.84 3.94 11.16
C ASP A 194 -8.22 4.34 10.60
N ALA A 195 -9.07 3.36 10.28
CA ALA A 195 -10.43 3.58 9.84
C ALA A 195 -11.30 4.30 10.89
N HIS A 196 -12.06 5.30 10.44
CA HIS A 196 -13.09 5.92 11.27
C HIS A 196 -14.20 4.92 11.59
N TRP A 197 -14.72 4.96 12.82
CA TRP A 197 -15.90 4.17 13.17
C TRP A 197 -17.08 4.65 12.35
N GLY A 198 -17.50 3.88 11.36
CA GLY A 198 -18.64 4.25 10.55
C GLY A 198 -19.52 3.08 10.20
N TRP A 199 -20.48 3.40 9.35
CA TRP A 199 -21.49 2.45 8.93
C TRP A 199 -20.97 1.78 7.68
N ASP A 200 -20.56 0.52 7.81
CA ASP A 200 -20.43 -0.31 6.63
C ASP A 200 -21.85 -0.64 6.14
N SER A 201 -22.13 -0.25 4.91
CA SER A 201 -23.44 -0.47 4.29
C SER A 201 -23.65 -1.94 3.92
N ASP A 202 -22.59 -2.75 4.03
CA ASP A 202 -22.53 -4.11 3.50
C ASP A 202 -22.99 -5.17 4.50
N LEU A 203 -23.51 -4.78 5.68
CA LEU A 203 -24.23 -5.70 6.56
C LEU A 203 -25.67 -5.91 6.06
N GLY A 204 -25.76 -6.51 4.88
CA GLY A 204 -26.94 -7.14 4.33
C GLY A 204 -27.01 -8.62 4.71
N THR A 205 -27.12 -8.92 6.00
CA THR A 205 -27.66 -10.18 6.54
C THR A 205 -28.40 -9.88 7.82
#